data_AF-A0AA43DC54-F1
#
_entry.id   AF-A0AA43DC54-F1
#
_cell.length_a   1.000
_cell.length_b   1.000
_cell.length_c   1.000
_cell.angle_alpha   90.00
_cell.angle_beta   90.00
_cell.angle_gamma   90.00
#
_symmetry.space_group_name_H-M   'P 1'
#
loop_
_entity.id
_entity.type
_entity.pdbx_description
1 polymer ?
#
loop_
_entity_poly.entity_id
_entity_poly.type
_entity_poly.pdbx_seq_one_letter_code
_entity_poly.pdbx_strand_id
1 'polypeptide(L)'
;GEKQWNDVTTETIDTRRAYQCVLPSGKSIVLFFYDGEISQGVAFNGLLNDGKKFANRLLDSVDGTSEEPQLVHFATDGETYGHHHKHGDMALAYCLDFIGRQKNSRLTNYAEFLSKHPPVFEAQIHENSSWSCVHGVERWRNDCGCNSGRPDWHQRWRKPLREALDWLRDELANVYEQEASKILKDPWAAREDYIHVILDRNDDAIEKFLKEHCLVEVEENRVFRLMEVQRNAMLMFTSCGWFFDEISGIETVQILQYACRAIQLVNQIVQVDLEQEFMRRLQNAAGNLTALEDGAKVYQKYVVPSKTNLQRVGMHYAVASLFEEDPESFPVFNYTTQNEVFVRKEAGQQKLVLGVTKVRSNVTRSEKKFAFAVIYMGQHNIIGNISLDMEQDKFDAMHSLMVQAFDEARLGDIIGLMQTHFGPEKYTIWQLFQDEKRKVFNLITYQSMRDLENSLRRIYNRDYPLVMALANNDTPIPTAYRTTFEYILNADLTRSFEAERINILQVERIMNELVKWRLEIDDVGKLERLAGESIFREVKRIRAEGDNPKRIERLNRLFPLLLKFNLMPNLYKSQNLFFEIATQNRNHDGHSEEWINHFTTLGDNLGVKVE
;
A
#
# COMPACT_ATOMS: atom_id res chain seq x y z
N GLY A 1 -25.72 -36.70 -19.71
CA GLY A 1 -24.64 -37.67 -19.52
C GLY A 1 -25.11 -39.10 -19.42
N GLU A 2 -24.12 -39.98 -19.32
CA GLU A 2 -24.26 -41.37 -18.90
C GLU A 2 -24.91 -41.45 -17.49
N LYS A 3 -25.51 -42.59 -17.14
CA LYS A 3 -26.19 -42.77 -15.85
C LYS A 3 -25.24 -43.09 -14.69
N GLN A 4 -23.98 -43.39 -14.99
CA GLN A 4 -22.97 -43.77 -14.00
C GLN A 4 -21.90 -42.69 -13.95
N TRP A 5 -21.69 -42.13 -12.76
CA TRP A 5 -20.62 -41.17 -12.48
C TRP A 5 -19.42 -41.90 -11.88
N ASN A 6 -18.22 -41.44 -12.22
CA ASN A 6 -16.97 -41.92 -11.62
C ASN A 6 -16.51 -40.91 -10.58
N ASP A 7 -16.36 -41.35 -9.33
CA ASP A 7 -15.79 -40.51 -8.28
C ASP A 7 -14.29 -40.31 -8.53
N VAL A 8 -13.85 -39.05 -8.42
CA VAL A 8 -12.46 -38.64 -8.61
C VAL A 8 -11.99 -37.81 -7.41
N THR A 9 -10.68 -37.83 -7.17
CA THR A 9 -10.00 -37.02 -6.17
C THR A 9 -9.11 -35.98 -6.86
N THR A 10 -8.50 -35.10 -6.08
CA THR A 10 -7.50 -34.14 -6.56
C THR A 10 -6.32 -34.80 -7.27
N GLU A 11 -6.03 -36.06 -6.96
CA GLU A 11 -4.93 -36.84 -7.54
C GLU A 11 -5.35 -37.66 -8.77
N THR A 12 -6.66 -37.95 -8.94
CA THR A 12 -7.14 -38.83 -10.01
C THR A 12 -7.89 -38.11 -11.13
N ILE A 13 -8.33 -36.87 -10.90
CA ILE A 13 -8.93 -36.05 -11.94
C ILE A 13 -7.86 -35.62 -12.96
N ASP A 14 -8.18 -35.73 -14.25
CA ASP A 14 -7.26 -35.28 -15.29
C ASP A 14 -7.40 -33.77 -15.50
N THR A 15 -6.40 -33.04 -15.03
CA THR A 15 -6.30 -31.58 -15.06
C THR A 15 -6.02 -31.02 -16.45
N ARG A 16 -5.76 -31.87 -17.45
CA ARG A 16 -5.30 -31.42 -18.79
C ARG A 16 -6.43 -31.20 -19.78
N ARG A 17 -7.69 -31.37 -19.35
CA ARG A 17 -8.86 -31.29 -20.22
C ARG A 17 -9.96 -30.41 -19.64
N ALA A 18 -10.88 -29.99 -20.50
CA ALA A 18 -12.05 -29.22 -20.12
C ALA A 18 -13.24 -30.14 -19.81
N TYR A 19 -14.02 -29.77 -18.79
CA TYR A 19 -15.23 -30.49 -18.39
C TYR A 19 -16.46 -29.60 -18.47
N GLN A 20 -17.57 -30.12 -18.99
CA GLN A 20 -18.86 -29.44 -18.94
C GLN A 20 -19.55 -29.73 -17.61
N CYS A 21 -20.06 -28.69 -16.95
CA CYS A 21 -20.90 -28.81 -15.77
C CYS A 21 -22.29 -28.25 -16.08
N VAL A 22 -23.30 -29.12 -16.01
CA VAL A 22 -24.71 -28.74 -16.19
C VAL A 22 -25.26 -28.28 -14.85
N LEU A 23 -25.73 -27.03 -14.79
CA LEU A 23 -26.24 -26.41 -13.58
C LEU A 23 -27.73 -26.75 -13.36
N PRO A 24 -28.24 -26.67 -12.12
CA PRO A 24 -29.67 -26.90 -11.82
C PRO A 24 -30.63 -26.01 -12.62
N SER A 25 -30.16 -24.86 -13.12
CA SER A 25 -30.94 -23.95 -13.98
C SER A 25 -31.10 -24.43 -15.43
N GLY A 26 -30.47 -25.53 -15.82
CA GLY A 26 -30.39 -26.02 -17.20
C GLY A 26 -29.33 -25.30 -18.06
N LYS A 27 -28.67 -24.26 -17.53
CA LYS A 27 -27.47 -23.67 -18.14
C LYS A 27 -26.26 -24.57 -17.90
N SER A 28 -25.16 -24.31 -18.61
CA SER A 28 -23.89 -25.01 -18.35
C SER A 28 -22.71 -24.04 -18.31
N ILE A 29 -21.67 -24.46 -17.62
CA ILE A 29 -20.35 -23.80 -17.57
C ILE A 29 -19.27 -24.82 -17.93
N VAL A 30 -18.10 -24.33 -18.33
CA VAL A 30 -16.93 -25.16 -18.58
C VAL A 30 -15.94 -25.01 -17.44
N LEU A 31 -15.42 -26.13 -16.95
CA LEU A 31 -14.51 -26.24 -15.83
C LEU A 31 -13.14 -26.69 -16.30
N PHE A 32 -12.13 -26.14 -15.64
CA PHE A 32 -10.74 -26.59 -15.70
C PHE A 32 -10.25 -26.79 -14.27
N PHE A 33 -9.66 -27.95 -14.00
CA PHE A 33 -9.10 -28.29 -12.70
C PHE A 33 -7.59 -28.08 -12.76
N TYR A 34 -7.05 -27.20 -11.93
CA TYR A 34 -5.61 -26.90 -11.96
C TYR A 34 -4.77 -28.08 -11.45
N ASP A 35 -3.54 -28.20 -11.96
CA ASP A 35 -2.58 -29.16 -11.44
C ASP A 35 -2.06 -28.72 -10.06
N GLY A 36 -2.44 -29.48 -9.02
CA GLY A 36 -2.08 -29.19 -7.63
C GLY A 36 -0.59 -29.34 -7.33
N GLU A 37 0.09 -30.32 -7.93
CA GLU A 37 1.51 -30.56 -7.70
C GLU A 37 2.36 -29.45 -8.31
N ILE A 38 2.03 -29.02 -9.54
CA ILE A 38 2.73 -27.90 -10.19
C ILE A 38 2.45 -26.61 -9.41
N SER A 39 1.21 -26.37 -9.01
CA SER A 39 0.83 -25.18 -8.23
C SER A 39 1.60 -25.11 -6.90
N GLN A 40 1.70 -26.22 -6.17
CA GLN A 40 2.52 -26.33 -4.96
C GLN A 40 4.02 -26.20 -5.26
N GLY A 41 4.46 -26.76 -6.39
CA GLY A 41 5.82 -26.64 -6.92
C GLY A 41 6.26 -25.18 -7.08
N VAL A 42 5.41 -24.39 -7.71
CA VAL A 42 5.59 -22.95 -7.95
C VAL A 42 5.52 -22.17 -6.63
N ALA A 43 4.51 -22.43 -5.80
CA ALA A 43 4.27 -21.64 -4.60
C ALA A 43 5.23 -21.94 -3.44
N PHE A 44 5.71 -23.18 -3.28
CA PHE A 44 6.43 -23.58 -2.05
C PHE A 44 7.69 -24.43 -2.29
N ASN A 45 7.77 -25.21 -3.37
CA ASN A 45 8.87 -26.17 -3.55
C ASN A 45 10.01 -25.67 -4.46
N GLY A 46 10.14 -24.35 -4.61
CA GLY A 46 11.30 -23.72 -5.28
C GLY A 46 11.36 -23.95 -6.79
N LEU A 47 10.25 -24.26 -7.47
CA LEU A 47 10.24 -24.40 -8.93
C LEU A 47 10.59 -23.08 -9.64
N LEU A 48 10.31 -21.94 -8.99
CA LEU A 48 10.65 -20.60 -9.47
C LEU A 48 12.13 -20.22 -9.30
N ASN A 49 12.98 -21.10 -8.77
CA ASN A 49 14.41 -20.83 -8.68
C ASN A 49 15.13 -20.99 -10.04
N ASP A 50 14.51 -21.66 -11.02
CA ASP A 50 15.09 -21.93 -12.33
C ASP A 50 13.97 -22.02 -13.40
N GLY A 51 13.92 -21.04 -14.31
CA GLY A 51 12.91 -20.98 -15.36
C GLY A 51 12.97 -22.13 -16.36
N LYS A 52 14.14 -22.73 -16.61
CA LYS A 52 14.27 -23.90 -17.49
C LYS A 52 13.72 -25.15 -16.82
N LYS A 53 14.04 -25.34 -15.53
CA LYS A 53 13.45 -26.43 -14.73
C LYS A 53 11.94 -26.30 -14.68
N PHE A 54 11.43 -25.09 -14.53
CA PHE A 54 10.01 -24.81 -14.56
C PHE A 54 9.38 -25.18 -15.91
N ALA A 55 9.98 -24.73 -17.02
CA ALA A 55 9.48 -25.06 -18.36
C ALA A 55 9.45 -26.57 -18.61
N ASN A 56 10.52 -27.28 -18.27
CA ASN A 56 10.59 -28.73 -18.42
C ASN A 56 9.50 -29.42 -17.59
N ARG A 57 9.27 -28.99 -16.34
CA ARG A 57 8.20 -29.55 -15.51
C ARG A 57 6.83 -29.43 -16.16
N LEU A 58 6.53 -28.32 -16.85
CA LEU A 58 5.27 -28.15 -17.59
C LEU A 58 5.19 -29.06 -18.82
N LEU A 59 6.29 -29.13 -19.59
CA LEU A 59 6.35 -29.96 -20.80
C LEU A 59 6.25 -31.46 -20.48
N ASP A 60 6.89 -31.90 -19.39
CA ASP A 60 6.90 -33.29 -18.95
C ASP A 60 5.55 -33.76 -18.38
N SER A 61 4.63 -32.83 -18.07
CA SER A 61 3.26 -33.16 -17.61
C SER A 61 2.30 -33.53 -18.75
N VAL A 62 2.71 -33.35 -20.00
CA VAL A 62 1.93 -33.81 -21.16
C VAL A 62 2.06 -35.34 -21.27
N ASP A 63 0.94 -36.05 -21.41
CA ASP A 63 0.95 -37.47 -21.73
C ASP A 63 1.23 -37.68 -23.21
N GLY A 64 2.48 -38.01 -23.51
CA GLY A 64 2.94 -38.30 -24.88
C GLY A 64 2.42 -39.62 -25.46
N THR A 65 1.63 -40.41 -24.72
CA THR A 65 0.97 -41.62 -25.24
C THR A 65 -0.44 -41.36 -25.76
N SER A 66 -1.01 -40.20 -25.44
CA SER A 66 -2.36 -39.80 -25.86
C SER A 66 -2.31 -38.85 -27.06
N GLU A 67 -3.16 -39.13 -28.05
CA GLU A 67 -3.40 -38.25 -29.21
C GLU A 67 -4.46 -37.17 -28.90
N GLU A 68 -5.04 -37.17 -27.69
CA GLU A 68 -6.03 -36.17 -27.30
C GLU A 68 -5.37 -34.79 -27.07
N PRO A 69 -6.04 -33.69 -27.46
CA PRO A 69 -5.58 -32.34 -27.12
C PRO A 69 -5.49 -32.14 -25.60
N GLN A 70 -4.32 -31.72 -25.12
CA GLN A 70 -4.04 -31.51 -23.70
C GLN A 70 -3.66 -30.05 -23.43
N LEU A 71 -4.12 -29.53 -22.28
CA LEU A 71 -3.77 -28.23 -21.74
C LEU A 71 -3.14 -28.39 -20.36
N VAL A 72 -1.82 -28.31 -20.26
CA VAL A 72 -1.16 -28.25 -18.94
C VAL A 72 -1.34 -26.85 -18.37
N HIS A 73 -1.95 -26.77 -17.19
CA HIS A 73 -2.18 -25.50 -16.50
C HIS A 73 -2.15 -25.68 -14.97
N PHE A 74 -1.90 -24.59 -14.27
CA PHE A 74 -1.76 -24.55 -12.81
C PHE A 74 -2.27 -23.19 -12.29
N ALA A 75 -2.48 -23.05 -10.98
CA ALA A 75 -3.06 -21.84 -10.38
C ALA A 75 -2.29 -21.43 -9.12
N THR A 76 -1.86 -20.16 -9.06
CA THR A 76 -1.15 -19.56 -7.91
C THR A 76 -1.54 -18.10 -7.76
N ASP A 77 -1.40 -17.54 -6.55
CA ASP A 77 -1.55 -16.10 -6.31
C ASP A 77 -0.53 -15.30 -7.13
N GLY A 78 -0.92 -14.13 -7.65
CA GLY A 78 -0.04 -13.31 -8.50
C GLY A 78 1.20 -12.80 -7.75
N GLU A 79 1.05 -12.57 -6.45
CA GLU A 79 2.10 -12.18 -5.50
C GLU A 79 3.21 -13.24 -5.39
N THR A 80 2.96 -14.47 -5.85
CA THR A 80 3.99 -15.52 -5.94
C THR A 80 5.19 -15.07 -6.78
N TYR A 81 4.95 -14.28 -7.83
CA TYR A 81 5.97 -13.84 -8.77
C TYR A 81 6.56 -12.49 -8.38
N GLY A 82 7.62 -12.51 -7.57
CA GLY A 82 8.39 -11.32 -7.19
C GLY A 82 8.15 -10.82 -5.77
N HIS A 83 6.95 -11.02 -5.20
CA HIS A 83 6.68 -10.64 -3.81
C HIS A 83 7.02 -11.79 -2.83
N HIS A 84 6.42 -12.97 -2.99
CA HIS A 84 6.75 -14.14 -2.16
C HIS A 84 8.07 -14.79 -2.55
N HIS A 85 8.35 -14.88 -3.86
CA HIS A 85 9.60 -15.42 -4.40
C HIS A 85 10.36 -14.33 -5.16
N LYS A 86 11.49 -13.90 -4.58
CA LYS A 86 12.39 -12.94 -5.22
C LYS A 86 12.83 -13.48 -6.59
N HIS A 87 12.69 -12.67 -7.63
CA HIS A 87 12.97 -13.04 -9.03
C HIS A 87 12.06 -14.11 -9.64
N GLY A 88 10.95 -14.49 -8.98
CA GLY A 88 10.00 -15.47 -9.53
C GLY A 88 9.36 -15.03 -10.85
N ASP A 89 9.19 -13.72 -11.04
CA ASP A 89 8.77 -13.09 -12.29
C ASP A 89 9.75 -13.37 -13.45
N MET A 90 11.07 -13.32 -13.17
CA MET A 90 12.10 -13.63 -14.17
C MET A 90 12.10 -15.11 -14.54
N ALA A 91 11.90 -16.00 -13.57
CA ALA A 91 11.78 -17.43 -13.82
C ALA A 91 10.55 -17.76 -14.68
N LEU A 92 9.41 -17.11 -14.41
CA LEU A 92 8.21 -17.22 -15.24
C LEU A 92 8.48 -16.71 -16.67
N ALA A 93 9.10 -15.53 -16.82
CA ALA A 93 9.42 -14.97 -18.13
C ALA A 93 10.32 -15.90 -18.95
N TYR A 94 11.37 -16.46 -18.33
CA TYR A 94 12.24 -17.44 -18.97
C TYR A 94 11.48 -18.72 -19.35
N CYS A 95 10.63 -19.23 -18.45
CA CYS A 95 9.82 -20.42 -18.70
C CYS A 95 8.95 -20.26 -19.95
N LEU A 96 8.25 -19.12 -20.06
CA LEU A 96 7.40 -18.81 -21.21
C LEU A 96 8.21 -18.65 -22.51
N ASP A 97 9.34 -17.95 -22.49
CA ASP A 97 10.22 -17.83 -23.66
C ASP A 97 10.78 -19.19 -24.10
N PHE A 98 11.21 -20.01 -23.15
CA PHE A 98 11.73 -21.36 -23.43
C PHE A 98 10.69 -22.24 -24.11
N ILE A 99 9.45 -22.28 -23.58
CA ILE A 99 8.33 -23.04 -24.16
C ILE A 99 7.95 -22.48 -25.54
N GLY A 100 7.90 -21.15 -25.69
CA GLY A 100 7.55 -20.48 -26.94
C GLY A 100 8.52 -20.76 -28.09
N ARG A 101 9.77 -21.12 -27.80
CA ARG A 101 10.78 -21.51 -28.80
C ARG A 101 10.71 -22.97 -29.23
N GLN A 102 9.96 -23.81 -28.51
CA GLN A 102 9.82 -25.22 -28.88
C GLN A 102 8.80 -25.38 -30.03
N LYS A 103 9.06 -26.31 -30.95
CA LYS A 103 8.16 -26.56 -32.10
C LYS A 103 6.90 -27.36 -31.73
N ASN A 104 6.96 -28.13 -30.64
CA ASN A 104 5.93 -29.10 -30.27
C ASN A 104 5.06 -28.64 -29.10
N SER A 105 5.14 -27.37 -28.70
CA SER A 105 4.30 -26.79 -27.65
C SER A 105 3.80 -25.42 -28.07
N ARG A 106 2.63 -25.03 -27.54
CA ARG A 106 2.01 -23.73 -27.82
C ARG A 106 1.48 -23.13 -26.53
N LEU A 107 1.92 -21.90 -26.24
CA LEU A 107 1.28 -21.09 -25.21
C LEU A 107 -0.12 -20.65 -25.71
N THR A 108 -1.12 -20.82 -24.86
CA THR A 108 -2.53 -20.53 -25.18
C THR A 108 -3.26 -20.06 -23.91
N ASN A 109 -4.48 -19.55 -24.07
CA ASN A 109 -5.40 -19.30 -22.97
C ASN A 109 -6.62 -20.24 -23.06
N TYR A 110 -7.47 -20.24 -22.02
CA TYR A 110 -8.66 -21.10 -21.95
C TYR A 110 -9.65 -20.83 -23.10
N ALA A 111 -9.86 -19.57 -23.49
CA ALA A 111 -10.80 -19.23 -24.55
C ALA A 111 -10.35 -19.78 -25.92
N GLU A 112 -9.07 -19.63 -26.24
CA GLU A 112 -8.51 -20.19 -27.47
C GLU A 112 -8.56 -21.73 -27.47
N PHE A 113 -8.18 -22.37 -26.35
CA PHE A 113 -8.24 -23.83 -26.23
C PHE A 113 -9.67 -24.34 -26.44
N LEU A 114 -10.66 -23.75 -25.76
CA LEU A 114 -12.07 -24.13 -25.89
C LEU A 114 -12.63 -23.90 -27.29
N SER A 115 -12.20 -22.84 -27.99
CA SER A 115 -12.66 -22.58 -29.37
C SER A 115 -12.26 -23.68 -30.35
N LYS A 116 -11.17 -24.40 -30.07
CA LYS A 116 -10.62 -25.48 -30.89
C LYS A 116 -11.02 -26.86 -30.37
N HIS A 117 -11.20 -26.98 -29.06
CA HIS A 117 -11.41 -28.24 -28.35
C HIS A 117 -12.57 -28.09 -27.35
N PRO A 118 -13.83 -28.15 -27.82
CA PRO A 118 -15.00 -28.12 -26.94
C PRO A 118 -14.98 -29.28 -25.92
N PRO A 119 -15.53 -29.09 -24.70
CA PRO A 119 -15.54 -30.14 -23.69
C PRO A 119 -16.40 -31.32 -24.14
N VAL A 120 -15.84 -32.52 -24.05
CA VAL A 120 -16.54 -33.80 -24.32
C VAL A 120 -16.77 -34.62 -23.05
N PHE A 121 -16.24 -34.17 -21.92
CA PHE A 121 -16.41 -34.80 -20.61
C PHE A 121 -17.36 -33.97 -19.75
N GLU A 122 -18.16 -34.65 -18.91
CA GLU A 122 -19.06 -34.02 -17.95
C GLU A 122 -18.47 -34.13 -16.53
N ALA A 123 -18.63 -33.10 -15.69
CA ALA A 123 -18.21 -33.11 -14.28
C ALA A 123 -19.28 -32.51 -13.37
N GLN A 124 -19.37 -33.06 -12.16
CA GLN A 124 -20.12 -32.49 -11.04
C GLN A 124 -19.14 -31.97 -9.99
N ILE A 125 -19.44 -30.80 -9.44
CA ILE A 125 -18.61 -30.18 -8.40
C ILE A 125 -19.15 -30.58 -7.04
N HIS A 126 -18.25 -30.84 -6.09
CA HIS A 126 -18.62 -30.90 -4.68
C HIS A 126 -19.02 -29.50 -4.21
N GLU A 127 -20.30 -29.29 -3.94
CA GLU A 127 -20.85 -28.01 -3.48
C GLU A 127 -20.13 -27.49 -2.22
N ASN A 128 -19.91 -26.18 -2.14
CA ASN A 128 -19.19 -25.54 -1.03
C ASN A 128 -17.74 -26.05 -0.84
N SER A 129 -17.10 -26.58 -1.88
CA SER A 129 -15.65 -26.85 -1.88
C SER A 129 -14.82 -25.57 -2.02
N SER A 130 -13.52 -25.67 -1.73
CA SER A 130 -12.57 -24.57 -1.93
C SER A 130 -11.19 -25.10 -2.30
N TRP A 131 -10.37 -24.28 -2.94
CA TRP A 131 -9.00 -24.64 -3.31
C TRP A 131 -7.99 -24.65 -2.14
N SER A 132 -8.31 -24.01 -1.00
CA SER A 132 -7.34 -23.73 0.08
C SER A 132 -7.79 -24.22 1.47
N CYS A 133 -8.90 -24.93 1.54
CA CYS A 133 -9.39 -25.58 2.75
C CYS A 133 -10.02 -26.93 2.43
N VAL A 134 -9.49 -27.98 3.06
CA VAL A 134 -9.98 -29.37 2.94
C VAL A 134 -11.41 -29.53 3.48
N HIS A 135 -11.87 -28.60 4.32
CA HIS A 135 -13.24 -28.54 4.84
C HIS A 135 -14.16 -27.65 3.98
N GLY A 136 -13.80 -27.41 2.71
CA GLY A 136 -14.57 -26.57 1.81
C GLY A 136 -14.57 -25.10 2.26
N VAL A 137 -15.72 -24.43 2.18
CA VAL A 137 -15.85 -23.01 2.57
C VAL A 137 -15.86 -22.76 4.08
N GLU A 138 -15.73 -23.81 4.90
CA GLU A 138 -15.83 -23.66 6.36
C GLU A 138 -14.71 -22.78 6.95
N ARG A 139 -13.57 -22.59 6.26
CA ARG A 139 -12.56 -21.58 6.64
C ARG A 139 -13.14 -20.17 6.74
N TRP A 140 -14.16 -19.83 5.96
CA TRP A 140 -14.77 -18.49 5.96
C TRP A 140 -16.11 -18.43 6.70
N ARG A 141 -16.50 -19.52 7.37
CA ARG A 141 -17.81 -19.66 8.00
C ARG A 141 -17.75 -20.14 9.44
N ASN A 142 -16.83 -21.03 9.79
CA ASN A 142 -16.86 -21.75 11.05
C ASN A 142 -15.45 -22.09 11.58
N ASP A 143 -15.41 -22.64 12.78
CA ASP A 143 -14.19 -23.16 13.39
C ASP A 143 -13.84 -24.54 12.83
N CYS A 144 -13.31 -24.57 11.60
CA CYS A 144 -12.85 -25.81 10.96
C CYS A 144 -11.42 -26.23 11.38
N GLY A 145 -10.81 -25.53 12.34
CA GLY A 145 -9.45 -25.80 12.83
C GLY A 145 -8.32 -25.38 11.89
N CYS A 146 -8.62 -24.93 10.66
CA CYS A 146 -7.62 -24.40 9.75
C CYS A 146 -7.09 -23.05 10.26
N ASN A 147 -5.83 -23.05 10.71
CA ASN A 147 -5.07 -21.88 11.15
C ASN A 147 -3.82 -21.65 10.27
N SER A 148 -3.18 -20.49 10.44
CA SER A 148 -2.10 -19.93 9.64
C SER A 148 -0.77 -19.91 10.41
N GLY A 149 -0.61 -20.79 11.40
CA GLY A 149 0.66 -20.98 12.12
C GLY A 149 0.57 -20.90 13.64
N ARG A 150 -0.62 -20.81 14.24
CA ARG A 150 -0.82 -20.84 15.69
C ARG A 150 -1.73 -22.00 16.11
N PRO A 151 -1.16 -23.19 16.42
CA PRO A 151 -1.93 -24.39 16.75
C PRO A 151 -2.85 -24.24 17.96
N ASP A 152 -2.47 -23.41 18.94
CA ASP A 152 -3.24 -23.19 20.17
C ASP A 152 -4.40 -22.19 19.98
N TRP A 153 -4.55 -21.61 18.78
CA TRP A 153 -5.59 -20.62 18.49
C TRP A 153 -6.78 -21.26 17.79
N HIS A 154 -7.98 -20.81 18.16
CA HIS A 154 -9.24 -21.30 17.61
C HIS A 154 -9.91 -20.26 16.71
N GLN A 155 -10.84 -20.69 15.86
CA GLN A 155 -11.56 -19.82 14.93
C GLN A 155 -13.07 -19.74 15.23
N ARG A 156 -13.43 -19.98 16.51
CA ARG A 156 -14.81 -19.84 17.05
C ARG A 156 -15.46 -18.47 16.79
N TRP A 157 -14.67 -17.43 16.54
CA TRP A 157 -15.18 -16.09 16.20
C TRP A 157 -15.82 -16.00 14.80
N ARG A 158 -15.46 -16.87 13.85
CA ARG A 158 -15.88 -16.74 12.44
C ARG A 158 -17.39 -16.82 12.26
N LYS A 159 -18.03 -17.79 12.90
CA LYS A 159 -19.48 -18.00 12.81
C LYS A 159 -20.27 -16.82 13.42
N PRO A 160 -20.05 -16.42 14.69
CA PRO A 160 -20.73 -15.27 15.26
C PRO A 160 -20.47 -13.96 14.51
N LEU A 161 -19.26 -13.76 13.99
CA LEU A 161 -18.96 -12.60 13.14
C LEU A 161 -19.79 -12.62 11.86
N ARG A 162 -19.85 -13.77 11.17
CA ARG A 162 -20.63 -13.94 9.95
C ARG A 162 -22.11 -13.66 10.20
N GLU A 163 -22.67 -14.21 11.28
CA GLU A 163 -24.06 -13.99 11.69
C GLU A 163 -24.33 -12.51 12.03
N ALA A 164 -23.38 -11.80 12.65
CA ALA A 164 -23.50 -10.37 12.92
C ALA A 164 -23.49 -9.53 11.63
N LEU A 165 -22.64 -9.89 10.67
CA LEU A 165 -22.56 -9.21 9.37
C LEU A 165 -23.76 -9.53 8.47
N ASP A 166 -24.27 -10.76 8.49
CA ASP A 166 -25.49 -11.15 7.79
C ASP A 166 -26.70 -10.37 8.33
N TRP A 167 -26.85 -10.27 9.65
CA TRP A 167 -27.88 -9.41 10.25
C TRP A 167 -27.73 -7.96 9.80
N LEU A 168 -26.52 -7.40 9.88
CA LEU A 168 -26.29 -6.01 9.49
C LEU A 168 -26.63 -5.81 8.00
N ARG A 169 -26.20 -6.71 7.11
CA ARG A 169 -26.53 -6.66 5.67
C ARG A 169 -28.04 -6.57 5.47
N ASP A 170 -28.80 -7.41 6.15
CA ASP A 170 -30.25 -7.49 5.96
C ASP A 170 -30.95 -6.21 6.45
N GLU A 171 -30.53 -5.65 7.59
CA GLU A 171 -31.02 -4.34 8.06
C GLU A 171 -30.68 -3.20 7.08
N LEU A 172 -29.43 -3.18 6.58
CA LEU A 172 -28.99 -2.17 5.61
C LEU A 172 -29.75 -2.29 4.29
N ALA A 173 -30.05 -3.51 3.83
CA ALA A 173 -30.85 -3.77 2.63
C ALA A 173 -32.29 -3.26 2.78
N ASN A 174 -32.91 -3.50 3.93
CA ASN A 174 -34.27 -3.01 4.23
C ASN A 174 -34.33 -1.48 4.19
N VAL A 175 -33.41 -0.80 4.89
CA VAL A 175 -33.35 0.68 4.89
C VAL A 175 -33.05 1.20 3.48
N TYR A 176 -32.13 0.56 2.77
CA TYR A 176 -31.78 0.93 1.41
C TYR A 176 -32.99 0.88 0.48
N GLU A 177 -33.71 -0.24 0.44
CA GLU A 177 -34.87 -0.41 -0.43
C GLU A 177 -35.97 0.60 -0.11
N GLN A 178 -36.26 0.83 1.17
CA GLN A 178 -37.28 1.79 1.61
C GLN A 178 -36.94 3.24 1.24
N GLU A 179 -35.69 3.66 1.42
CA GLU A 179 -35.27 5.04 1.17
C GLU A 179 -34.94 5.30 -0.30
N ALA A 180 -34.31 4.34 -0.97
CA ALA A 180 -33.95 4.45 -2.37
C ALA A 180 -35.18 4.42 -3.28
N SER A 181 -36.21 3.61 -2.97
CA SER A 181 -37.45 3.56 -3.78
C SER A 181 -38.21 4.89 -3.81
N LYS A 182 -37.93 5.81 -2.88
CA LYS A 182 -38.52 7.15 -2.86
C LYS A 182 -37.87 8.08 -3.90
N ILE A 183 -36.65 7.77 -4.35
CA ILE A 183 -35.83 8.68 -5.16
C ILE A 183 -35.23 8.04 -6.42
N LEU A 184 -35.16 6.71 -6.52
CA LEU A 184 -34.59 5.95 -7.63
C LEU A 184 -35.66 5.12 -8.34
N LYS A 185 -35.51 4.95 -9.66
CA LYS A 185 -36.43 4.20 -10.53
C LYS A 185 -36.47 2.71 -10.16
N ASP A 186 -35.28 2.13 -10.00
CA ASP A 186 -35.05 0.76 -9.56
C ASP A 186 -33.80 0.79 -8.66
N PRO A 187 -33.97 0.64 -7.33
CA PRO A 187 -32.85 0.65 -6.39
C PRO A 187 -31.80 -0.43 -6.68
N TRP A 188 -32.22 -1.65 -7.01
CA TRP A 188 -31.27 -2.76 -7.13
C TRP A 188 -30.48 -2.70 -8.43
N ALA A 189 -31.11 -2.24 -9.52
CA ALA A 189 -30.41 -1.93 -10.77
C ALA A 189 -29.43 -0.76 -10.59
N ALA A 190 -29.87 0.34 -9.96
CA ALA A 190 -28.98 1.48 -9.69
C ALA A 190 -27.75 1.08 -8.85
N ARG A 191 -27.90 0.13 -7.91
CA ARG A 191 -26.78 -0.38 -7.12
C ARG A 191 -25.80 -1.26 -7.91
N GLU A 192 -26.25 -2.00 -8.93
CA GLU A 192 -25.30 -2.66 -9.86
C GLU A 192 -24.58 -1.62 -10.72
N ASP A 193 -25.33 -0.70 -11.33
CA ASP A 193 -24.79 0.29 -12.27
C ASP A 193 -23.88 1.33 -11.59
N TYR A 194 -23.94 1.44 -10.26
CA TYR A 194 -23.04 2.28 -9.46
C TYR A 194 -21.55 1.93 -9.64
N ILE A 195 -21.23 0.73 -10.12
CA ILE A 195 -19.85 0.36 -10.48
C ILE A 195 -19.21 1.37 -11.46
N HIS A 196 -19.99 1.95 -12.37
CA HIS A 196 -19.47 2.94 -13.31
C HIS A 196 -18.98 4.22 -12.62
N VAL A 197 -19.70 4.68 -11.60
CA VAL A 197 -19.30 5.83 -10.76
C VAL A 197 -18.10 5.47 -9.88
N ILE A 198 -17.97 4.20 -9.45
CA ILE A 198 -16.82 3.75 -8.67
C ILE A 198 -15.55 3.74 -9.52
N LEU A 199 -15.63 3.23 -10.76
CA LEU A 199 -14.50 3.10 -11.67
C LEU A 199 -14.05 4.46 -12.22
N ASP A 200 -14.99 5.35 -12.50
CA ASP A 200 -14.71 6.69 -13.03
C ASP A 200 -15.54 7.74 -12.30
N ARG A 201 -14.98 8.26 -11.21
CA ARG A 201 -15.70 9.16 -10.28
C ARG A 201 -15.58 10.63 -10.66
N ASN A 202 -15.79 10.94 -11.93
CA ASN A 202 -15.82 12.30 -12.46
C ASN A 202 -17.25 12.86 -12.51
N ASP A 203 -17.38 14.14 -12.84
CA ASP A 203 -18.67 14.84 -12.85
C ASP A 203 -19.61 14.31 -13.95
N ASP A 204 -19.09 13.92 -15.12
CA ASP A 204 -19.89 13.40 -16.24
C ASP A 204 -20.55 12.05 -15.90
N ALA A 205 -19.78 11.13 -15.29
CA ALA A 205 -20.27 9.82 -14.86
C ALA A 205 -21.34 9.95 -13.76
N ILE A 206 -21.14 10.92 -12.85
CA ILE A 206 -22.09 11.24 -11.78
C ILE A 206 -23.39 11.81 -12.37
N GLU A 207 -23.30 12.80 -13.25
CA GLU A 207 -24.49 13.41 -13.87
C GLU A 207 -25.28 12.38 -14.68
N LYS A 208 -24.58 11.54 -15.47
CA LYS A 208 -25.19 10.45 -16.22
C LYS A 208 -25.93 9.48 -15.30
N PHE A 209 -25.28 9.01 -14.24
CA PHE A 209 -25.89 8.08 -13.27
C PHE A 209 -27.14 8.67 -12.63
N LEU A 210 -27.07 9.93 -12.17
CA LEU A 210 -28.21 10.59 -11.54
C LEU A 210 -29.38 10.74 -12.51
N LYS A 211 -29.12 11.15 -13.77
CA LYS A 211 -30.15 11.29 -14.80
C LYS A 211 -30.79 9.96 -15.18
N GLU A 212 -29.99 8.89 -15.26
CA GLU A 212 -30.47 7.55 -15.63
C GLU A 212 -31.32 6.92 -14.53
N HIS A 213 -30.92 7.06 -13.25
CA HIS A 213 -31.55 6.32 -12.15
C HIS A 213 -32.50 7.12 -11.27
N CYS A 214 -32.37 8.45 -11.14
CA CYS A 214 -33.23 9.22 -10.24
C CYS A 214 -34.64 9.42 -10.83
N LEU A 215 -35.66 9.31 -9.99
CA LEU A 215 -37.06 9.60 -10.32
C LEU A 215 -37.41 11.08 -10.17
N VAL A 216 -36.71 11.75 -9.26
CA VAL A 216 -36.98 13.11 -8.81
C VAL A 216 -35.66 13.86 -8.66
N GLU A 217 -35.73 15.18 -8.70
CA GLU A 217 -34.58 16.02 -8.35
C GLU A 217 -34.32 15.90 -6.85
N VAL A 218 -33.11 15.45 -6.50
CA VAL A 218 -32.68 15.19 -5.12
C VAL A 218 -31.23 15.59 -4.95
N GLU A 219 -30.84 15.90 -3.71
CA GLU A 219 -29.43 16.13 -3.40
C GLU A 219 -28.59 14.90 -3.76
N GLU A 220 -27.52 15.11 -4.53
CA GLU A 220 -26.56 14.06 -4.90
C GLU A 220 -26.09 13.27 -3.68
N ASN A 221 -25.92 13.97 -2.56
CA ASN A 221 -25.40 13.40 -1.33
C ASN A 221 -26.27 12.26 -0.78
N ARG A 222 -27.59 12.31 -0.99
CA ARG A 222 -28.54 11.34 -0.47
C ARG A 222 -28.46 10.07 -1.27
N VAL A 223 -28.41 10.21 -2.60
CA VAL A 223 -28.23 9.09 -3.53
C VAL A 223 -26.92 8.38 -3.24
N PHE A 224 -25.81 9.11 -3.18
CA PHE A 224 -24.50 8.49 -3.01
C PHE A 224 -24.26 7.93 -1.59
N ARG A 225 -24.91 8.47 -0.55
CA ARG A 225 -24.92 7.80 0.76
C ARG A 225 -25.61 6.44 0.68
N LEU A 226 -26.76 6.33 0.02
CA LEU A 226 -27.48 5.07 -0.17
C LEU A 226 -26.65 4.06 -0.99
N MET A 227 -26.01 4.50 -2.07
CA MET A 227 -25.10 3.65 -2.85
C MET A 227 -23.92 3.14 -2.01
N GLU A 228 -23.30 4.03 -1.23
CA GLU A 228 -22.13 3.67 -0.41
C GLU A 228 -22.51 2.81 0.81
N VAL A 229 -23.76 2.87 1.31
CA VAL A 229 -24.27 1.89 2.28
C VAL A 229 -24.18 0.49 1.69
N GLN A 230 -24.73 0.27 0.49
CA GLN A 230 -24.72 -1.04 -0.16
C GLN A 230 -23.30 -1.48 -0.56
N ARG A 231 -22.47 -0.55 -1.03
CA ARG A 231 -21.06 -0.84 -1.32
C ARG A 231 -20.32 -1.33 -0.08
N ASN A 232 -20.44 -0.64 1.05
CA ASN A 232 -19.79 -1.07 2.29
C ASN A 232 -20.39 -2.37 2.84
N ALA A 233 -21.69 -2.61 2.64
CA ALA A 233 -22.33 -3.88 2.96
C ALA A 233 -21.76 -5.06 2.14
N MET A 234 -21.29 -4.83 0.92
CA MET A 234 -20.56 -5.83 0.13
C MET A 234 -19.09 -5.95 0.57
N LEU A 235 -18.40 -4.83 0.77
CA LEU A 235 -16.98 -4.80 1.16
C LEU A 235 -16.71 -5.47 2.50
N MET A 236 -17.65 -5.41 3.45
CA MET A 236 -17.51 -6.12 4.72
C MET A 236 -17.51 -7.64 4.57
N PHE A 237 -17.77 -8.21 3.39
CA PHE A 237 -17.63 -9.64 3.08
C PHE A 237 -16.33 -10.01 2.33
N THR A 238 -15.33 -9.12 2.34
CA THR A 238 -14.00 -9.41 1.77
C THR A 238 -13.34 -10.60 2.47
N SER A 239 -13.16 -11.71 1.75
CA SER A 239 -12.82 -13.04 2.30
C SER A 239 -11.53 -13.09 3.13
N CYS A 240 -10.56 -12.20 2.89
CA CYS A 240 -9.34 -12.08 3.71
C CYS A 240 -9.64 -11.87 5.20
N GLY A 241 -10.76 -11.20 5.54
CA GLY A 241 -11.19 -10.96 6.91
C GLY A 241 -11.60 -12.21 7.71
N TRP A 242 -11.57 -13.40 7.09
CA TRP A 242 -11.80 -14.69 7.77
C TRP A 242 -10.63 -15.65 7.67
N PHE A 243 -9.63 -15.35 6.83
CA PHE A 243 -8.63 -16.33 6.43
C PHE A 243 -7.67 -16.70 7.57
N PHE A 244 -7.27 -15.69 8.36
CA PHE A 244 -6.28 -15.79 9.42
C PHE A 244 -6.89 -16.18 10.77
N ASP A 245 -6.05 -16.22 11.80
CA ASP A 245 -6.35 -16.95 13.03
C ASP A 245 -7.22 -16.15 14.02
N GLU A 246 -7.26 -14.82 13.89
CA GLU A 246 -7.70 -13.93 14.95
C GLU A 246 -8.55 -12.75 14.47
N ILE A 247 -9.62 -12.48 15.22
CA ILE A 247 -10.59 -11.41 14.94
C ILE A 247 -9.99 -10.00 15.04
N SER A 248 -8.91 -9.83 15.80
CA SER A 248 -8.17 -8.56 15.91
C SER A 248 -7.10 -8.36 14.83
N GLY A 249 -6.98 -9.28 13.86
CA GLY A 249 -6.10 -9.13 12.69
C GLY A 249 -6.51 -7.95 11.81
N ILE A 250 -5.57 -7.41 11.04
CA ILE A 250 -5.78 -6.21 10.22
C ILE A 250 -6.90 -6.40 9.19
N GLU A 251 -7.02 -7.60 8.63
CA GLU A 251 -8.02 -7.97 7.62
C GLU A 251 -9.42 -7.99 8.22
N THR A 252 -9.58 -8.59 9.41
CA THR A 252 -10.86 -8.66 10.11
C THR A 252 -11.27 -7.28 10.63
N VAL A 253 -10.32 -6.49 11.13
CA VAL A 253 -10.57 -5.09 11.51
C VAL A 253 -11.03 -4.28 10.30
N GLN A 254 -10.44 -4.49 9.11
CA GLN A 254 -10.83 -3.79 7.89
C GLN A 254 -12.30 -4.06 7.50
N ILE A 255 -12.77 -5.31 7.57
CA ILE A 255 -14.18 -5.60 7.28
C ILE A 255 -15.14 -5.00 8.31
N LEU A 256 -14.73 -4.96 9.59
CA LEU A 256 -15.49 -4.27 10.63
C LEU A 256 -15.52 -2.75 10.42
N GLN A 257 -14.47 -2.16 9.84
CA GLN A 257 -14.47 -0.75 9.45
C GLN A 257 -15.45 -0.47 8.31
N TYR A 258 -15.62 -1.38 7.34
CA TYR A 258 -16.67 -1.26 6.33
C TYR A 258 -18.07 -1.37 6.96
N ALA A 259 -18.30 -2.32 7.86
CA ALA A 259 -19.55 -2.43 8.62
C ALA A 259 -19.86 -1.14 9.40
N CYS A 260 -18.86 -0.62 10.12
CA CYS A 260 -18.94 0.66 10.82
C CYS A 260 -19.31 1.81 9.88
N ARG A 261 -18.67 1.88 8.72
CA ARG A 261 -18.94 2.91 7.72
C ARG A 261 -20.37 2.83 7.18
N ALA A 262 -20.89 1.63 6.93
CA ALA A 262 -22.27 1.45 6.49
C ALA A 262 -23.27 1.92 7.57
N ILE A 263 -23.03 1.56 8.84
CA ILE A 263 -23.84 2.02 9.98
C ILE A 263 -23.83 3.55 10.09
N GLN A 264 -22.66 4.18 9.96
CA GLN A 264 -22.54 5.64 9.97
C GLN A 264 -23.37 6.31 8.88
N LEU A 265 -23.32 5.77 7.66
CA LEU A 265 -24.04 6.31 6.52
C LEU A 265 -25.56 6.17 6.68
N VAL A 266 -26.03 5.00 7.13
CA VAL A 266 -27.46 4.77 7.41
C VAL A 266 -27.99 5.70 8.50
N ASN A 267 -27.23 5.89 9.58
CA ASN A 267 -27.63 6.81 10.65
C ASN A 267 -27.80 8.26 10.13
N GLN A 268 -27.03 8.67 9.12
CA GLN A 268 -27.18 9.98 8.48
C GLN A 268 -28.41 10.11 7.56
N ILE A 269 -29.08 9.00 7.22
CA ILE A 269 -30.26 8.97 6.36
C ILE A 269 -31.54 8.88 7.20
N VAL A 270 -31.61 7.93 8.15
CA VAL A 270 -32.83 7.61 8.91
C VAL A 270 -32.70 7.75 10.44
N GLN A 271 -31.54 8.20 10.95
CA GLN A 271 -31.27 8.36 12.39
C GLN A 271 -31.53 7.09 13.23
N VAL A 272 -31.19 5.92 12.70
CA VAL A 272 -31.31 4.63 13.39
C VAL A 272 -29.96 4.23 13.99
N ASP A 273 -29.95 3.82 15.27
CA ASP A 273 -28.76 3.31 15.95
C ASP A 273 -28.63 1.78 15.79
N LEU A 274 -28.01 1.36 14.70
CA LEU A 274 -27.66 -0.05 14.47
C LEU A 274 -26.36 -0.47 15.21
N GLU A 275 -25.57 0.48 15.72
CA GLU A 275 -24.26 0.19 16.26
C GLU A 275 -24.34 -0.59 17.58
N GLN A 276 -25.27 -0.23 18.46
CA GLN A 276 -25.43 -0.91 19.74
C GLN A 276 -25.75 -2.40 19.57
N GLU A 277 -26.71 -2.72 18.71
CA GLU A 277 -27.09 -4.10 18.42
C GLU A 277 -25.98 -4.86 17.68
N PHE A 278 -25.27 -4.19 16.77
CA PHE A 278 -24.11 -4.78 16.10
C PHE A 278 -23.02 -5.18 17.10
N MET A 279 -22.65 -4.28 18.01
CA MET A 279 -21.67 -4.56 19.07
C MET A 279 -22.15 -5.68 19.99
N ARG A 280 -23.44 -5.72 20.36
CA ARG A 280 -24.01 -6.81 21.17
C ARG A 280 -23.83 -8.17 20.51
N ARG A 281 -24.00 -8.25 19.18
CA ARG A 281 -23.78 -9.50 18.43
C ARG A 281 -22.31 -9.88 18.37
N LEU A 282 -21.41 -8.90 18.20
CA LEU A 282 -19.96 -9.12 18.17
C LEU A 282 -19.39 -9.65 19.49
N GLN A 283 -20.06 -9.47 20.62
CA GLN A 283 -19.65 -10.07 21.91
C GLN A 283 -19.57 -11.60 21.85
N ASN A 284 -20.33 -12.23 20.95
CA ASN A 284 -20.30 -13.68 20.77
C ASN A 284 -19.08 -14.17 19.96
N ALA A 285 -18.38 -13.26 19.28
CA ALA A 285 -17.22 -13.59 18.45
C ALA A 285 -15.95 -13.67 19.32
N ALA A 286 -15.77 -14.78 20.04
CA ALA A 286 -14.65 -14.99 20.96
C ALA A 286 -13.29 -14.99 20.24
N GLY A 287 -12.43 -14.03 20.59
CA GLY A 287 -11.05 -13.94 20.11
C GLY A 287 -10.08 -14.78 20.96
N ASN A 288 -8.82 -14.82 20.55
CA ASN A 288 -7.76 -15.59 21.21
C ASN A 288 -6.92 -14.75 22.18
N LEU A 289 -7.01 -13.41 22.12
CA LEU A 289 -6.23 -12.50 22.96
C LEU A 289 -6.98 -12.11 24.23
N THR A 290 -6.41 -12.43 25.41
CA THR A 290 -7.01 -12.11 26.71
C THR A 290 -7.29 -10.61 26.92
N ALA A 291 -6.48 -9.73 26.32
CA ALA A 291 -6.68 -8.28 26.43
C ALA A 291 -7.85 -7.74 25.57
N LEU A 292 -8.33 -8.53 24.61
CA LEU A 292 -9.38 -8.14 23.68
C LEU A 292 -10.63 -9.01 23.81
N GLU A 293 -10.54 -10.25 24.32
CA GLU A 293 -11.64 -11.18 24.63
C GLU A 293 -12.58 -11.53 23.45
N ASP A 294 -13.26 -10.55 22.86
CA ASP A 294 -14.30 -10.72 21.85
C ASP A 294 -14.27 -9.64 20.75
N GLY A 295 -15.09 -9.83 19.73
CA GLY A 295 -15.23 -8.92 18.60
C GLY A 295 -15.74 -7.53 18.97
N ALA A 296 -16.51 -7.36 20.06
CA ALA A 296 -17.03 -6.06 20.46
C ALA A 296 -15.93 -5.16 21.03
N LYS A 297 -15.01 -5.71 21.83
CA LYS A 297 -13.84 -4.96 22.31
C LYS A 297 -12.86 -4.66 21.17
N VAL A 298 -12.70 -5.57 20.21
CA VAL A 298 -11.93 -5.31 18.97
C VAL A 298 -12.53 -4.13 18.22
N TYR A 299 -13.85 -4.14 18.01
CA TYR A 299 -14.58 -3.05 17.36
C TYR A 299 -14.39 -1.73 18.11
N GLN A 300 -14.59 -1.72 19.42
CA GLN A 300 -14.43 -0.50 20.23
C GLN A 300 -13.01 0.06 20.20
N LYS A 301 -11.99 -0.80 20.23
CA LYS A 301 -10.59 -0.37 20.31
C LYS A 301 -9.99 0.02 18.97
N TYR A 302 -10.32 -0.69 17.88
CA TYR A 302 -9.65 -0.49 16.59
C TYR A 302 -10.56 0.06 15.49
N VAL A 303 -11.88 -0.06 15.62
CA VAL A 303 -12.83 0.36 14.58
C VAL A 303 -13.48 1.70 14.92
N VAL A 304 -13.99 1.87 16.14
CA VAL A 304 -14.60 3.15 16.55
C VAL A 304 -13.65 4.35 16.37
N PRO A 305 -12.34 4.26 16.70
CA PRO A 305 -11.42 5.37 16.50
C PRO A 305 -11.10 5.69 15.02
N SER A 306 -11.39 4.78 14.08
CA SER A 306 -11.17 5.02 12.64
C SER A 306 -12.33 5.77 11.97
N LYS A 307 -13.47 5.91 12.67
CA LYS A 307 -14.62 6.69 12.23
C LYS A 307 -14.18 8.09 11.78
N THR A 308 -14.56 8.42 10.55
CA THR A 308 -14.23 9.71 9.94
C THR A 308 -15.50 10.48 9.59
N ASN A 309 -15.52 11.75 9.98
CA ASN A 309 -16.57 12.71 9.64
C ASN A 309 -15.93 13.95 9.01
N LEU A 310 -16.73 14.78 8.32
CA LEU A 310 -16.24 15.98 7.64
C LEU A 310 -15.56 16.98 8.61
N GLN A 311 -15.98 17.01 9.88
CA GLN A 311 -15.35 17.85 10.90
C GLN A 311 -13.90 17.40 11.15
N ARG A 312 -13.65 16.09 11.31
CA ARG A 312 -12.31 15.51 11.50
C ARG A 312 -11.42 15.73 10.27
N VAL A 313 -12.01 15.68 9.09
CA VAL A 313 -11.33 16.04 7.84
C VAL A 313 -10.95 17.53 7.81
N GLY A 314 -11.86 18.42 8.21
CA GLY A 314 -11.59 19.85 8.33
C GLY A 314 -10.53 20.19 9.37
N MET A 315 -10.54 19.51 10.53
CA MET A 315 -9.47 19.62 11.52
C MET A 315 -8.12 19.19 10.96
N HIS A 316 -8.14 18.06 10.23
CA HIS A 316 -6.93 17.51 9.62
C HIS A 316 -6.34 18.49 8.61
N TYR A 317 -7.18 19.02 7.71
CA TYR A 317 -6.81 20.08 6.78
C TYR A 317 -6.22 21.31 7.50
N ALA A 318 -6.90 21.78 8.54
CA ALA A 318 -6.49 22.96 9.30
C ALA A 318 -5.08 22.79 9.89
N VAL A 319 -4.74 21.62 10.44
CA VAL A 319 -3.40 21.37 10.99
C VAL A 319 -2.37 21.12 9.89
N ALA A 320 -2.71 20.40 8.82
CA ALA A 320 -1.80 20.20 7.69
C ALA A 320 -1.39 21.53 7.04
N SER A 321 -2.32 22.49 6.95
CA SER A 321 -2.08 23.81 6.36
C SER A 321 -0.98 24.66 7.04
N LEU A 322 -0.58 24.30 8.27
CA LEU A 322 0.58 24.90 8.95
C LEU A 322 1.91 24.58 8.25
N PHE A 323 1.97 23.46 7.55
CA PHE A 323 3.20 22.86 7.05
C PHE A 323 3.27 22.77 5.52
N GLU A 324 2.12 22.75 4.85
CA GLU A 324 2.03 22.69 3.39
C GLU A 324 2.30 24.05 2.73
N GLU A 325 3.01 24.06 1.61
CA GLU A 325 3.26 25.28 0.83
C GLU A 325 2.02 25.76 0.08
N ASP A 326 1.26 24.80 -0.48
CA ASP A 326 -0.02 25.04 -1.15
C ASP A 326 -1.12 24.15 -0.51
N PRO A 327 -1.79 24.66 0.54
CA PRO A 327 -2.86 23.92 1.21
C PRO A 327 -4.06 23.60 0.31
N GLU A 328 -4.35 24.39 -0.73
CA GLU A 328 -5.52 24.12 -1.59
C GLU A 328 -5.29 22.93 -2.52
N SER A 329 -4.04 22.75 -2.98
CA SER A 329 -3.64 21.57 -3.75
C SER A 329 -3.47 20.31 -2.89
N PHE A 330 -3.52 20.43 -1.57
CA PHE A 330 -3.22 19.33 -0.66
C PHE A 330 -4.27 18.21 -0.75
N PRO A 331 -3.90 16.99 -1.16
CA PRO A 331 -4.86 15.91 -1.32
C PRO A 331 -5.30 15.40 0.05
N VAL A 332 -6.55 15.69 0.44
CA VAL A 332 -7.15 15.11 1.65
C VAL A 332 -7.86 13.81 1.30
N PHE A 333 -7.11 12.78 0.90
CA PHE A 333 -7.63 11.45 0.52
C PHE A 333 -8.86 11.53 -0.43
N ASN A 334 -10.05 11.16 0.07
CA ASN A 334 -11.32 11.15 -0.66
C ASN A 334 -12.13 12.44 -0.49
N TYR A 335 -11.45 13.54 -0.20
CA TYR A 335 -12.05 14.85 0.05
C TYR A 335 -11.34 15.94 -0.73
N THR A 336 -12.11 16.93 -1.16
CA THR A 336 -11.61 18.16 -1.78
C THR A 336 -11.86 19.31 -0.84
N THR A 337 -10.88 20.20 -0.73
CA THR A 337 -10.92 21.39 0.12
C THR A 337 -10.88 22.65 -0.74
N GLN A 338 -11.70 23.64 -0.40
CA GLN A 338 -11.68 24.96 -1.02
C GLN A 338 -11.71 26.01 0.06
N ASN A 339 -10.72 26.92 0.09
CA ASN A 339 -10.74 28.03 1.04
C ASN A 339 -11.61 29.16 0.50
N GLU A 340 -12.42 29.73 1.38
CA GLU A 340 -13.05 31.03 1.16
C GLU A 340 -12.18 32.15 1.77
N VAL A 341 -11.60 31.88 2.94
CA VAL A 341 -10.63 32.76 3.60
C VAL A 341 -9.47 31.91 4.10
N PHE A 342 -8.24 32.36 3.86
CA PHE A 342 -7.04 31.68 4.34
C PHE A 342 -5.96 32.70 4.67
N VAL A 343 -5.48 32.69 5.92
CA VAL A 343 -4.41 33.56 6.39
C VAL A 343 -3.41 32.72 7.16
N ARG A 344 -2.15 32.77 6.72
CA ARG A 344 -1.01 32.17 7.41
C ARG A 344 -0.01 33.24 7.82
N LYS A 345 0.37 33.23 9.09
CA LYS A 345 1.38 34.09 9.69
C LYS A 345 2.50 33.24 10.27
N GLU A 346 3.73 33.69 10.11
CA GLU A 346 4.93 33.01 10.60
C GLU A 346 5.83 33.99 11.35
N ALA A 347 6.30 33.59 12.53
CA ALA A 347 7.22 34.34 13.37
C ALA A 347 8.23 33.38 14.00
N GLY A 348 9.42 33.26 13.40
CA GLY A 348 10.41 32.26 13.81
C GLY A 348 9.89 30.84 13.62
N GLN A 349 9.81 30.06 14.70
CA GLN A 349 9.20 28.71 14.68
C GLN A 349 7.68 28.72 14.85
N GLN A 350 7.09 29.86 15.24
CA GLN A 350 5.67 29.96 15.51
C GLN A 350 4.90 30.19 14.22
N LYS A 351 3.75 29.53 14.10
CA LYS A 351 2.85 29.71 12.96
C LYS A 351 1.42 29.83 13.43
N LEU A 352 0.66 30.72 12.82
CA LEU A 352 -0.79 30.85 13.01
C LEU A 352 -1.46 30.70 11.65
N VAL A 353 -2.46 29.84 11.57
CA VAL A 353 -3.34 29.73 10.41
C VAL A 353 -4.78 29.95 10.84
N LEU A 354 -5.46 30.83 10.11
CA LEU A 354 -6.88 31.15 10.28
C LEU A 354 -7.55 30.95 8.93
N GLY A 355 -8.75 30.38 8.91
CA GLY A 355 -9.46 30.26 7.66
C GLY A 355 -10.89 29.81 7.77
N VAL A 356 -11.57 29.93 6.64
CA VAL A 356 -12.90 29.40 6.39
C VAL A 356 -12.78 28.50 5.17
N THR A 357 -13.01 27.21 5.35
CA THR A 357 -12.81 26.21 4.30
C THR A 357 -14.05 25.36 4.14
N LYS A 358 -14.32 24.99 2.89
CA LYS A 358 -15.33 24.05 2.48
C LYS A 358 -14.66 22.70 2.23
N VAL A 359 -15.11 21.64 2.92
CA VAL A 359 -14.70 20.26 2.63
C VAL A 359 -15.86 19.55 1.97
N ARG A 360 -15.59 19.00 0.79
CA ARG A 360 -16.52 18.14 0.03
C ARG A 360 -15.97 16.72 -0.01
N SER A 361 -16.81 15.73 0.28
CA SER A 361 -16.47 14.33 0.03
C SER A 361 -16.56 14.03 -1.46
N ASN A 362 -15.51 13.48 -2.05
CA ASN A 362 -15.50 13.03 -3.44
C ASN A 362 -16.36 11.78 -3.63
N VAL A 363 -16.62 11.04 -2.55
CA VAL A 363 -17.38 9.78 -2.55
C VAL A 363 -18.87 10.03 -2.39
N THR A 364 -19.28 10.73 -1.32
CA THR A 364 -20.70 10.95 -1.02
C THR A 364 -21.21 12.32 -1.42
N ARG A 365 -20.36 13.17 -2.04
CA ARG A 365 -20.67 14.56 -2.43
C ARG A 365 -21.20 15.43 -1.28
N SER A 366 -21.08 14.94 -0.05
CA SER A 366 -21.47 15.66 1.16
C SER A 366 -20.48 16.77 1.41
N GLU A 367 -21.00 17.93 1.77
CA GLU A 367 -20.21 19.13 1.90
C GLU A 367 -20.50 19.83 3.22
N LYS A 368 -19.45 20.36 3.84
CA LYS A 368 -19.57 21.21 5.02
C LYS A 368 -18.53 22.32 4.98
N LYS A 369 -18.96 23.49 5.43
CA LYS A 369 -18.11 24.66 5.67
C LYS A 369 -17.69 24.68 7.13
N PHE A 370 -16.46 25.10 7.40
CA PHE A 370 -15.94 25.27 8.75
C PHE A 370 -15.02 26.48 8.82
N ALA A 371 -15.16 27.24 9.90
CA ALA A 371 -14.16 28.19 10.33
C ALA A 371 -13.15 27.48 11.23
N PHE A 372 -11.87 27.82 11.13
CA PHE A 372 -10.83 27.23 11.95
C PHE A 372 -9.74 28.23 12.33
N ALA A 373 -9.07 27.94 13.43
CA ALA A 373 -7.85 28.58 13.86
C ALA A 373 -6.88 27.52 14.37
N VAL A 374 -5.63 27.55 13.93
CA VAL A 374 -4.58 26.65 14.41
C VAL A 374 -3.30 27.42 14.68
N ILE A 375 -2.73 27.20 15.86
CA ILE A 375 -1.44 27.76 16.25
C ILE A 375 -0.42 26.65 16.51
N TYR A 376 0.76 26.83 15.94
CA TYR A 376 1.97 26.06 16.20
C TYR A 376 2.94 26.91 17.01
N MET A 377 3.34 26.41 18.18
CA MET A 377 4.23 27.11 19.11
C MET A 377 5.65 26.52 19.15
N GLY A 378 5.95 25.56 18.27
CA GLY A 378 7.22 24.84 18.23
C GLY A 378 7.14 23.42 18.78
N GLN A 379 8.13 22.59 18.39
CA GLN A 379 8.20 21.16 18.70
C GLN A 379 6.89 20.45 18.33
N HIS A 380 6.17 19.90 19.31
CA HIS A 380 4.92 19.16 19.14
C HIS A 380 3.67 19.96 19.57
N ASN A 381 3.84 21.23 19.93
CA ASN A 381 2.78 22.06 20.50
C ASN A 381 1.92 22.67 19.40
N ILE A 382 0.84 21.97 19.06
CA ILE A 382 -0.20 22.40 18.12
C ILE A 382 -1.53 22.49 18.87
N ILE A 383 -2.22 23.63 18.74
CA ILE A 383 -3.58 23.82 19.23
C ILE A 383 -4.43 24.30 18.06
N GLY A 384 -5.49 23.55 17.76
CA GLY A 384 -6.47 23.89 16.74
C GLY A 384 -7.88 23.96 17.31
N ASN A 385 -8.71 24.82 16.75
CA ASN A 385 -10.14 24.91 17.02
C ASN A 385 -10.90 24.99 15.69
N ILE A 386 -12.12 24.44 15.66
CA ILE A 386 -13.01 24.44 14.49
C ILE A 386 -14.43 24.80 14.93
N SER A 387 -15.18 25.47 14.08
CA SER A 387 -16.62 25.70 14.24
C SER A 387 -17.33 25.47 12.90
N LEU A 388 -18.52 24.87 12.97
CA LEU A 388 -19.36 24.55 11.80
C LEU A 388 -20.39 25.63 11.49
N ASP A 389 -20.57 26.58 12.41
CA ASP A 389 -21.70 27.49 12.54
C ASP A 389 -21.27 28.92 12.90
N MET A 390 -19.98 29.23 12.74
CA MET A 390 -19.46 30.57 12.97
C MET A 390 -19.96 31.55 11.89
N GLU A 391 -20.63 32.62 12.33
CA GLU A 391 -21.03 33.74 11.47
C GLU A 391 -19.81 34.51 10.95
N GLN A 392 -19.93 35.07 9.73
CA GLN A 392 -18.84 35.78 9.06
C GLN A 392 -18.33 36.98 9.88
N ASP A 393 -19.22 37.82 10.40
CA ASP A 393 -18.85 39.00 11.20
C ASP A 393 -18.07 38.61 12.47
N LYS A 394 -18.47 37.49 13.10
CA LYS A 394 -17.78 36.95 14.27
C LYS A 394 -16.39 36.43 13.91
N PHE A 395 -16.25 35.78 12.75
CA PHE A 395 -14.96 35.33 12.23
C PHE A 395 -14.05 36.52 11.91
N ASP A 396 -14.55 37.56 11.23
CA ASP A 396 -13.74 38.72 10.81
C ASP A 396 -13.22 39.52 12.02
N ALA A 397 -14.06 39.70 13.04
CA ALA A 397 -13.66 40.33 14.30
C ALA A 397 -12.58 39.53 15.02
N MET A 398 -12.79 38.20 15.14
CA MET A 398 -11.83 37.28 15.75
C MET A 398 -10.50 37.26 14.99
N HIS A 399 -10.57 37.16 13.67
CA HIS A 399 -9.44 37.13 12.76
C HIS A 399 -8.54 38.36 12.98
N SER A 400 -9.14 39.55 13.00
CA SER A 400 -8.42 40.81 13.20
C SER A 400 -7.69 40.84 14.55
N LEU A 401 -8.36 40.42 15.63
CA LEU A 401 -7.78 40.36 16.98
C LEU A 401 -6.66 39.33 17.09
N MET A 402 -6.82 38.15 16.50
CA MET A 402 -5.82 37.08 16.54
C MET A 402 -4.56 37.42 15.75
N VAL A 403 -4.71 38.02 14.56
CA VAL A 403 -3.57 38.48 13.76
C VAL A 403 -2.80 39.57 14.51
N GLN A 404 -3.49 40.54 15.10
CA GLN A 404 -2.83 41.57 15.91
C GLN A 404 -2.09 40.96 17.11
N ALA A 405 -2.72 40.05 17.85
CA ALA A 405 -2.08 39.38 18.99
C ALA A 405 -0.84 38.57 18.56
N PHE A 406 -0.87 37.94 17.38
CA PHE A 406 0.28 37.21 16.83
C PHE A 406 1.42 38.14 16.43
N ASP A 407 1.12 39.21 15.72
CA ASP A 407 2.11 40.20 15.28
C ASP A 407 2.77 40.91 16.50
N GLU A 408 2.06 41.01 17.63
CA GLU A 408 2.57 41.53 18.93
C GLU A 408 3.16 40.45 19.86
N ALA A 409 3.29 39.20 19.40
CA ALA A 409 3.82 38.05 20.16
C ALA A 409 3.06 37.70 21.47
N ARG A 410 1.76 38.01 21.55
CA ARG A 410 0.88 37.73 22.70
C ARG A 410 0.16 36.38 22.56
N LEU A 411 0.92 35.27 22.62
CA LEU A 411 0.38 33.91 22.42
C LEU A 411 -0.76 33.52 23.39
N GLY A 412 -0.69 33.98 24.65
CA GLY A 412 -1.74 33.72 25.65
C GLY A 412 -3.10 34.29 25.24
N ASP A 413 -3.09 35.48 24.61
CA ASP A 413 -4.30 36.14 24.11
C ASP A 413 -4.89 35.38 22.92
N ILE A 414 -4.04 34.81 22.04
CA ILE A 414 -4.52 33.98 20.93
C ILE A 414 -5.26 32.75 21.46
N ILE A 415 -4.68 32.04 22.43
CA ILE A 415 -5.33 30.85 23.03
C ILE A 415 -6.65 31.24 23.71
N GLY A 416 -6.67 32.37 24.42
CA GLY A 416 -7.88 32.93 25.03
C GLY A 416 -8.96 33.23 23.98
N LEU A 417 -8.60 33.94 22.91
CA LEU A 417 -9.49 34.26 21.80
C LEU A 417 -10.02 33.00 21.11
N MET A 418 -9.18 31.97 20.93
CA MET A 418 -9.61 30.69 20.36
C MET A 418 -10.69 30.04 21.24
N GLN A 419 -10.49 30.01 22.55
CA GLN A 419 -11.47 29.46 23.49
C GLN A 419 -12.77 30.28 23.54
N THR A 420 -12.69 31.62 23.48
CA THR A 420 -13.86 32.49 23.49
C THR A 420 -14.71 32.35 22.22
N HIS A 421 -14.08 32.26 21.05
CA HIS A 421 -14.80 32.29 19.78
C HIS A 421 -15.24 30.90 19.28
N PHE A 422 -14.42 29.86 19.49
CA PHE A 422 -14.71 28.49 19.05
C PHE A 422 -15.20 27.55 20.17
N GLY A 423 -14.94 27.90 21.44
CA GLY A 423 -15.29 27.07 22.59
C GLY A 423 -14.12 26.22 23.13
N PRO A 424 -14.40 25.36 24.12
CA PRO A 424 -13.37 24.64 24.87
C PRO A 424 -12.78 23.43 24.13
N GLU A 425 -13.44 22.95 23.07
CA GLU A 425 -12.97 21.81 22.29
C GLU A 425 -11.73 22.19 21.49
N LYS A 426 -10.58 21.69 21.95
CA LYS A 426 -9.28 21.87 21.29
C LYS A 426 -8.82 20.59 20.63
N TYR A 427 -8.16 20.76 19.50
CA TYR A 427 -7.47 19.71 18.77
C TYR A 427 -5.97 19.85 18.90
N THR A 428 -5.32 18.71 19.05
CA THR A 428 -3.86 18.60 19.14
C THR A 428 -3.36 17.61 18.09
N ILE A 429 -2.05 17.52 17.94
CA ILE A 429 -1.40 16.53 17.05
C ILE A 429 -1.87 15.08 17.30
N TRP A 430 -2.39 14.77 18.49
CA TRP A 430 -2.85 13.44 18.88
C TRP A 430 -4.19 13.05 18.24
N GLN A 431 -4.97 14.01 17.74
CA GLN A 431 -6.27 13.78 17.11
C GLN A 431 -6.21 13.72 15.57
N LEU A 432 -5.03 13.96 14.98
CA LEU A 432 -4.80 13.82 13.53
C LEU A 432 -4.88 12.36 13.07
N PHE A 433 -5.10 12.17 11.76
CA PHE A 433 -4.96 10.86 11.14
C PHE A 433 -3.52 10.34 11.27
N GLN A 434 -3.35 9.02 11.30
CA GLN A 434 -2.08 8.38 11.62
C GLN A 434 -0.95 8.75 10.64
N ASP A 435 -1.23 8.72 9.35
CA ASP A 435 -0.24 9.06 8.31
C ASP A 435 0.21 10.52 8.40
N GLU A 436 -0.73 11.37 8.77
CA GLU A 436 -0.56 12.82 8.82
C GLU A 436 0.16 13.25 10.08
N LYS A 437 -0.21 12.64 11.21
CA LYS A 437 0.57 12.68 12.44
C LYS A 437 2.01 12.28 12.16
N ARG A 438 2.24 11.21 11.40
CA ARG A 438 3.60 10.77 11.00
C ARG A 438 4.31 11.81 10.14
N LYS A 439 3.63 12.43 9.17
CA LYS A 439 4.21 13.54 8.36
C LYS A 439 4.64 14.72 9.23
N VAL A 440 3.77 15.19 10.12
CA VAL A 440 4.07 16.31 11.03
C VAL A 440 5.25 15.97 11.95
N PHE A 441 5.26 14.78 12.55
CA PHE A 441 6.40 14.34 13.37
C PHE A 441 7.69 14.20 12.56
N ASN A 442 7.62 13.69 11.32
CA ASN A 442 8.79 13.61 10.45
C ASN A 442 9.35 15.00 10.14
N LEU A 443 8.50 16.00 9.90
CA LEU A 443 8.93 17.37 9.64
C LEU A 443 9.61 18.01 10.87
N ILE A 444 8.99 17.88 12.05
CA ILE A 444 9.54 18.39 13.31
C ILE A 444 10.89 17.72 13.60
N THR A 445 10.95 16.40 13.41
CA THR A 445 12.18 15.61 13.64
C THR A 445 13.26 15.99 12.62
N TYR A 446 12.90 16.19 11.35
CA TYR A 446 13.85 16.56 10.32
C TYR A 446 14.57 17.89 10.62
N GLN A 447 13.83 18.91 11.05
CA GLN A 447 14.41 20.20 11.44
C GLN A 447 15.36 20.05 12.63
N SER A 448 14.92 19.35 13.68
CA SER A 448 15.74 19.11 14.87
C SER A 448 17.00 18.29 14.56
N MET A 449 16.89 17.29 13.67
CA MET A 449 18.03 16.48 13.24
C MET A 449 19.05 17.28 12.43
N ARG A 450 18.60 18.23 11.60
CA ARG A 450 19.49 19.12 10.84
C ARG A 450 20.30 20.04 11.76
N ASP A 451 19.68 20.57 12.81
CA ASP A 451 20.37 21.41 13.80
C ASP A 451 21.39 20.61 14.64
N LEU A 452 21.03 19.36 14.98
CA LEU A 452 21.94 18.42 15.62
C LEU A 452 23.13 18.11 14.71
N GLU A 453 22.89 17.76 13.45
CA GLU A 453 23.95 17.48 12.47
C GLU A 453 24.88 18.68 12.31
N ASN A 454 24.35 19.90 12.16
CA ASN A 454 25.17 21.11 12.07
C ASN A 454 26.07 21.30 13.30
N SER A 455 25.55 20.99 14.49
CA SER A 455 26.32 21.08 15.73
C SER A 455 27.41 20.03 15.82
N LEU A 456 27.10 18.78 15.48
CA LEU A 456 28.07 17.67 15.41
C LEU A 456 29.12 17.91 14.32
N ARG A 457 28.74 18.49 13.18
CA ARG A 457 29.64 18.82 12.07
C ARG A 457 30.67 19.88 12.46
N ARG A 458 30.26 20.88 13.27
CA ARG A 458 31.21 21.87 13.83
C ARG A 458 32.27 21.19 14.70
N ILE A 459 31.86 20.22 15.52
CA ILE A 459 32.77 19.44 16.37
C ILE A 459 33.69 18.57 15.49
N TYR A 460 33.13 17.83 14.54
CA TYR A 460 33.90 17.01 13.58
C TYR A 460 34.99 17.84 12.89
N ASN A 461 34.65 18.99 12.31
CA ASN A 461 35.60 19.83 11.59
C ASN A 461 36.68 20.43 12.49
N ARG A 462 36.31 20.90 13.69
CA ARG A 462 37.24 21.54 14.62
C ARG A 462 38.23 20.53 15.21
N ASP A 463 37.73 19.37 15.62
CA ASP A 463 38.50 18.42 16.42
C ASP A 463 39.13 17.30 15.56
N TYR A 464 38.94 17.32 14.23
CA TYR A 464 39.56 16.39 13.28
C TYR A 464 41.08 16.23 13.47
N PRO A 465 41.90 17.31 13.56
CA PRO A 465 43.34 17.16 13.75
C PRO A 465 43.70 16.50 15.08
N LEU A 466 42.92 16.77 16.14
CA LEU A 466 43.13 16.17 17.45
C LEU A 466 42.79 14.67 17.44
N VAL A 467 41.64 14.29 16.88
CA VAL A 467 41.25 12.89 16.75
C VAL A 467 42.25 12.13 15.87
N MET A 468 42.79 12.78 14.83
CA MET A 468 43.90 12.24 14.01
C MET A 468 45.19 12.04 14.79
N ALA A 469 45.57 13.00 15.64
CA ALA A 469 46.71 12.83 16.52
C ALA A 469 46.51 11.66 17.49
N LEU A 470 45.32 11.50 18.08
CA LEU A 470 45.03 10.37 18.99
C LEU A 470 45.16 9.01 18.29
N ALA A 471 44.56 8.85 17.11
CA ALA A 471 44.66 7.59 16.36
C ALA A 471 46.09 7.26 15.90
N ASN A 472 46.85 8.25 15.47
CA ASN A 472 48.23 8.03 15.01
C ASN A 472 49.20 7.70 16.15
N ASN A 473 48.81 7.94 17.40
CA ASN A 473 49.61 7.65 18.60
C ASN A 473 48.99 6.50 19.43
N ASP A 474 48.22 5.62 18.79
CA ASP A 474 47.55 4.45 19.42
C ASP A 474 46.79 4.78 20.72
N THR A 475 46.33 6.03 20.85
CA THR A 475 45.61 6.50 22.04
C THR A 475 44.11 6.27 21.85
N PRO A 476 43.40 5.69 22.84
CA PRO A 476 41.97 5.46 22.74
C PRO A 476 41.19 6.75 22.44
N ILE A 477 40.41 6.76 21.36
CA ILE A 477 39.53 7.87 21.01
C ILE A 477 38.32 7.85 21.95
N PRO A 478 38.01 8.95 22.66
CA PRO A 478 36.81 9.04 23.49
C PRO A 478 35.52 8.72 22.71
N THR A 479 34.60 7.98 23.35
CA THR A 479 33.34 7.54 22.73
C THR A 479 32.54 8.68 22.11
N ALA A 480 32.53 9.86 22.76
CA ALA A 480 31.82 11.04 22.23
C ALA A 480 32.34 11.49 20.85
N TYR A 481 33.64 11.45 20.61
CA TYR A 481 34.23 11.74 19.30
C TYR A 481 33.92 10.64 18.30
N ARG A 482 33.99 9.38 18.72
CA ARG A 482 33.65 8.22 17.89
C ARG A 482 32.23 8.33 17.33
N THR A 483 31.24 8.50 18.22
CA THR A 483 29.83 8.66 17.84
C THR A 483 29.59 9.89 16.95
N THR A 484 30.28 11.01 17.24
CA THR A 484 30.17 12.22 16.41
C THR A 484 30.70 11.99 14.99
N PHE A 485 31.86 11.36 14.85
CA PHE A 485 32.48 11.09 13.55
C PHE A 485 31.67 10.06 12.77
N GLU A 486 31.20 9.01 13.44
CA GLU A 486 30.33 7.99 12.87
C GLU A 486 29.05 8.58 12.29
N TYR A 487 28.36 9.43 13.05
CA TYR A 487 27.15 10.10 12.61
C TYR A 487 27.40 10.98 11.37
N ILE A 488 28.45 11.81 11.40
CA ILE A 488 28.77 12.74 10.30
C ILE A 488 29.20 12.00 9.03
N LEU A 489 30.03 10.96 9.15
CA LEU A 489 30.49 10.17 8.02
C LEU A 489 29.33 9.38 7.40
N ASN A 490 28.42 8.81 8.20
CA ASN A 490 27.22 8.15 7.70
C ASN A 490 26.27 9.12 6.98
N ALA A 491 26.08 10.33 7.52
CA ALA A 491 25.28 11.37 6.88
C ALA A 491 25.90 11.83 5.53
N ASP A 492 27.22 11.99 5.48
CA ASP A 492 27.95 12.35 4.26
C ASP A 492 27.94 11.23 3.22
N LEU A 493 28.03 9.97 3.66
CA LEU A 493 27.93 8.79 2.80
C LEU A 493 26.53 8.69 2.16
N THR A 494 25.49 8.84 2.98
CA THR A 494 24.09 8.88 2.54
C THR A 494 23.88 9.96 1.48
N ARG A 495 24.31 11.21 1.76
CA ARG A 495 24.20 12.33 0.81
C ARG A 495 24.97 12.09 -0.49
N SER A 496 26.08 11.36 -0.45
CA SER A 496 26.86 11.02 -1.64
C SER A 496 26.09 10.10 -2.61
N PHE A 497 25.25 9.19 -2.08
CA PHE A 497 24.39 8.34 -2.89
C PHE A 497 23.06 9.01 -3.28
N GLU A 498 22.52 9.93 -2.46
CA GLU A 498 21.31 10.70 -2.80
C GLU A 498 21.54 11.67 -3.96
N ALA A 499 22.74 12.27 -4.02
CA ALA A 499 23.13 13.25 -5.03
C ALA A 499 22.80 12.78 -6.45
N GLU A 500 22.36 13.72 -7.31
CA GLU A 500 22.02 13.42 -8.70
C GLU A 500 23.22 12.81 -9.45
N ARG A 501 24.42 13.29 -9.17
CA ARG A 501 25.69 12.78 -9.68
C ARG A 501 26.53 12.27 -8.52
N ILE A 502 26.78 10.97 -8.50
CA ILE A 502 27.62 10.36 -7.47
C ILE A 502 29.06 10.80 -7.62
N ASN A 503 29.65 11.28 -6.53
CA ASN A 503 31.07 11.55 -6.46
C ASN A 503 31.78 10.33 -5.84
N ILE A 504 32.25 9.42 -6.69
CA ILE A 504 32.85 8.15 -6.26
C ILE A 504 34.14 8.38 -5.45
N LEU A 505 34.91 9.42 -5.74
CA LEU A 505 36.09 9.80 -4.94
C LEU A 505 35.69 10.22 -3.52
N GLN A 506 34.56 10.91 -3.37
CA GLN A 506 34.04 11.29 -2.06
C GLN A 506 33.55 10.05 -1.29
N VAL A 507 32.86 9.12 -1.96
CA VAL A 507 32.45 7.84 -1.35
C VAL A 507 33.65 7.03 -0.88
N GLU A 508 34.67 6.88 -1.73
CA GLU A 508 35.94 6.22 -1.37
C GLU A 508 36.59 6.87 -0.15
N ARG A 509 36.68 8.21 -0.13
CA ARG A 509 37.24 8.94 1.01
C ARG A 509 36.47 8.62 2.30
N ILE A 510 35.14 8.74 2.28
CA ILE A 510 34.30 8.53 3.46
C ILE A 510 34.42 7.08 3.95
N MET A 511 34.33 6.10 3.06
CA MET A 511 34.45 4.68 3.41
C MET A 511 35.85 4.34 3.94
N ASN A 512 36.90 4.96 3.42
CA ASN A 512 38.24 4.82 3.99
C ASN A 512 38.37 5.46 5.39
N GLU A 513 37.70 6.58 5.64
CA GLU A 513 37.62 7.16 6.99
C GLU A 513 36.87 6.23 7.95
N LEU A 514 35.72 5.65 7.56
CA LEU A 514 35.01 4.67 8.40
C LEU A 514 35.92 3.50 8.81
N VAL A 515 36.69 2.95 7.87
CA VAL A 515 37.67 1.88 8.15
C VAL A 515 38.77 2.36 9.09
N LYS A 516 39.36 3.54 8.82
CA LYS A 516 40.44 4.12 9.61
C LYS A 516 40.06 4.25 11.09
N TRP A 517 38.83 4.68 11.35
CA TRP A 517 38.31 4.94 12.69
C TRP A 517 37.58 3.75 13.32
N ARG A 518 37.48 2.63 12.58
CA ARG A 518 36.73 1.41 12.95
C ARG A 518 35.27 1.74 13.31
N LEU A 519 34.62 2.53 12.47
CA LEU A 519 33.23 2.98 12.61
C LEU A 519 32.34 2.12 11.71
N GLU A 520 31.07 2.03 12.08
CA GLU A 520 30.08 1.20 11.40
C GLU A 520 29.15 2.04 10.51
N ILE A 521 28.50 1.36 9.57
CA ILE A 521 27.42 1.95 8.77
C ILE A 521 26.13 1.80 9.56
N ASP A 522 25.44 2.91 9.81
CA ASP A 522 24.25 2.97 10.67
C ASP A 522 23.04 2.26 10.03
N ASP A 523 22.64 2.68 8.83
CA ASP A 523 21.48 2.13 8.11
C ASP A 523 21.91 1.48 6.79
N VAL A 524 22.34 0.22 6.90
CA VAL A 524 22.78 -0.61 5.76
C VAL A 524 21.67 -0.70 4.70
N GLY A 525 20.42 -0.96 5.09
CA GLY A 525 19.31 -1.15 4.15
C GLY A 525 18.96 0.12 3.36
N LYS A 526 18.95 1.28 4.03
CA LYS A 526 18.78 2.57 3.34
C LYS A 526 19.93 2.83 2.37
N LEU A 527 21.16 2.54 2.79
CA LEU A 527 22.33 2.78 1.97
C LEU A 527 22.37 1.87 0.73
N GLU A 528 22.02 0.58 0.88
CA GLU A 528 21.88 -0.37 -0.23
C GLU A 528 20.85 0.09 -1.26
N ARG A 529 19.69 0.59 -0.80
CA ARG A 529 18.66 1.15 -1.68
C ARG A 529 19.19 2.35 -2.45
N LEU A 530 19.80 3.32 -1.76
CA LEU A 530 20.35 4.53 -2.37
C LEU A 530 21.51 4.21 -3.33
N ALA A 531 22.36 3.24 -2.99
CA ALA A 531 23.42 2.75 -3.86
C ALA A 531 22.85 2.13 -5.14
N GLY A 532 21.81 1.28 -5.04
CA GLY A 532 21.14 0.71 -6.21
C GLY A 532 20.55 1.78 -7.15
N GLU A 533 19.86 2.78 -6.59
CA GLU A 533 19.32 3.91 -7.34
C GLU A 533 20.42 4.76 -7.99
N SER A 534 21.52 5.01 -7.27
CA SER A 534 22.66 5.78 -7.77
C SER A 534 23.41 5.08 -8.91
N ILE A 535 23.67 3.77 -8.77
CA ILE A 535 24.25 2.94 -9.82
C ILE A 535 23.37 2.96 -11.07
N PHE A 536 22.05 2.80 -10.90
CA PHE A 536 21.12 2.86 -12.04
C PHE A 536 21.16 4.19 -12.79
N ARG A 537 21.28 5.32 -12.06
CA ARG A 537 21.46 6.65 -12.67
C ARG A 537 22.76 6.74 -13.47
N GLU A 538 23.86 6.16 -12.99
CA GLU A 538 25.11 6.11 -13.76
C GLU A 538 25.02 5.20 -14.98
N VAL A 539 24.37 4.03 -14.90
CA VAL A 539 24.16 3.15 -16.07
C VAL A 539 23.30 3.85 -17.14
N LYS A 540 22.28 4.63 -16.74
CA LYS A 540 21.53 5.50 -17.69
C LYS A 540 22.43 6.52 -18.40
N ARG A 541 23.37 7.13 -17.68
CA ARG A 541 24.33 8.07 -18.27
C ARG A 541 25.29 7.37 -19.23
N ILE A 542 25.75 6.17 -18.89
CA ILE A 542 26.57 5.33 -19.78
C ILE A 542 25.83 5.08 -21.11
N ARG A 543 24.54 4.73 -21.06
CA ARG A 543 23.71 4.58 -22.27
C ARG A 543 23.62 5.86 -23.10
N ALA A 544 23.47 7.02 -22.45
CA ALA A 544 23.28 8.29 -23.13
C ALA A 544 24.57 8.87 -23.74
N GLU A 545 25.72 8.62 -23.12
CA GLU A 545 27.01 9.23 -23.49
C GLU A 545 27.88 8.38 -24.44
N GLY A 546 27.45 7.16 -24.80
CA GLY A 546 28.17 6.31 -25.75
C GLY A 546 29.57 5.88 -25.28
N ASP A 547 30.61 6.15 -26.08
CA ASP A 547 32.00 5.72 -25.85
C ASP A 547 32.76 6.63 -24.85
N ASN A 548 32.47 6.46 -23.55
CA ASN A 548 33.18 7.15 -22.45
C ASN A 548 33.75 6.15 -21.42
N PRO A 549 34.92 5.54 -21.69
CA PRO A 549 35.49 4.49 -20.83
C PRO A 549 35.73 4.96 -19.39
N LYS A 550 36.16 6.21 -19.19
CA LYS A 550 36.44 6.79 -17.86
C LYS A 550 35.22 6.82 -16.94
N ARG A 551 34.00 6.93 -17.49
CA ARG A 551 32.78 6.89 -16.67
C ARG A 551 32.54 5.49 -16.12
N ILE A 552 32.71 4.48 -16.97
CA ILE A 552 32.53 3.07 -16.61
C ILE A 552 33.61 2.65 -15.61
N GLU A 553 34.87 3.04 -15.86
CA GLU A 553 35.99 2.85 -14.93
C GLU A 553 35.67 3.41 -13.53
N ARG A 554 35.19 4.66 -13.46
CA ARG A 554 34.79 5.28 -12.19
C ARG A 554 33.70 4.48 -11.49
N LEU A 555 32.65 4.07 -12.22
CA LEU A 555 31.57 3.28 -11.64
C LEU A 555 32.07 1.92 -11.12
N ASN A 556 32.97 1.25 -11.86
CA ASN A 556 33.56 -0.02 -11.44
C ASN A 556 34.33 0.06 -10.11
N ARG A 557 34.92 1.22 -9.78
CA ARG A 557 35.61 1.44 -8.49
C ARG A 557 34.68 1.40 -7.28
N LEU A 558 33.37 1.59 -7.48
CA LEU A 558 32.38 1.55 -6.41
C LEU A 558 32.15 0.13 -5.88
N PHE A 559 32.12 -0.89 -6.75
CA PHE A 559 31.73 -2.25 -6.38
C PHE A 559 32.65 -2.92 -5.35
N PRO A 560 34.01 -2.79 -5.44
CA PRO A 560 34.90 -3.27 -4.39
C PRO A 560 34.62 -2.66 -3.01
N LEU A 561 34.19 -1.40 -2.96
CA LEU A 561 33.83 -0.73 -1.71
C LEU A 561 32.54 -1.31 -1.14
N LEU A 562 31.54 -1.55 -1.99
CA LEU A 562 30.27 -2.17 -1.58
C LEU A 562 30.52 -3.56 -1.00
N LEU A 563 31.35 -4.37 -1.67
CA LEU A 563 31.75 -5.70 -1.19
C LEU A 563 32.50 -5.63 0.14
N LYS A 564 33.43 -4.69 0.29
CA LYS A 564 34.22 -4.50 1.52
C LYS A 564 33.34 -4.23 2.75
N PHE A 565 32.19 -3.57 2.55
CA PHE A 565 31.24 -3.24 3.62
C PHE A 565 30.02 -4.18 3.64
N ASN A 566 30.05 -5.27 2.86
CA ASN A 566 28.95 -6.24 2.74
C ASN A 566 27.61 -5.57 2.36
N LEU A 567 27.66 -4.56 1.50
CA LEU A 567 26.47 -3.88 0.97
C LEU A 567 25.98 -4.61 -0.28
N MET A 568 24.73 -5.06 -0.27
CA MET A 568 24.08 -5.80 -1.36
C MET A 568 22.93 -4.98 -1.96
N PRO A 569 23.22 -3.92 -2.75
CA PRO A 569 22.17 -3.13 -3.39
C PRO A 569 21.30 -3.97 -4.32
N ASN A 570 20.02 -3.62 -4.45
CA ASN A 570 19.16 -4.23 -5.46
C ASN A 570 19.45 -3.62 -6.84
N LEU A 571 20.03 -4.41 -7.73
CA LEU A 571 20.56 -3.96 -9.02
C LEU A 571 19.65 -4.25 -10.22
N TYR A 572 18.43 -4.77 -10.04
CA TYR A 572 17.59 -5.25 -11.17
C TYR A 572 17.41 -4.21 -12.30
N LYS A 573 17.21 -2.93 -11.96
CA LYS A 573 17.08 -1.86 -12.96
C LYS A 573 18.36 -1.66 -13.76
N SER A 574 19.50 -1.69 -13.07
CA SER A 574 20.84 -1.59 -13.67
C SER A 574 21.15 -2.81 -14.52
N GLN A 575 20.79 -4.00 -14.05
CA GLN A 575 20.97 -5.28 -14.76
C GLN A 575 20.17 -5.32 -16.07
N ASN A 576 18.88 -4.97 -16.02
CA ASN A 576 18.02 -4.91 -17.21
C ASN A 576 18.55 -3.90 -18.23
N LEU A 577 18.90 -2.69 -17.77
CA LEU A 577 19.42 -1.65 -18.64
C LEU A 577 20.79 -2.02 -19.23
N PHE A 578 21.67 -2.63 -18.44
CA PHE A 578 22.94 -3.15 -18.93
C PHE A 578 22.72 -4.22 -20.01
N PHE A 579 21.80 -5.16 -19.79
CA PHE A 579 21.47 -6.20 -20.76
C PHE A 579 20.92 -5.61 -22.07
N GLU A 580 20.06 -4.59 -22.01
CA GLU A 580 19.60 -3.84 -23.20
C GLU A 580 20.76 -3.20 -23.97
N ILE A 581 21.69 -2.53 -23.26
CA ILE A 581 22.87 -1.92 -23.90
C ILE A 581 23.73 -3.00 -24.56
N ALA A 582 24.00 -4.10 -23.85
CA ALA A 582 24.84 -5.17 -24.34
C ALA A 582 24.22 -5.91 -25.55
N THR A 583 22.90 -6.10 -25.56
CA THR A 583 22.19 -6.73 -26.69
C THR A 583 22.15 -5.84 -27.93
N GLN A 584 22.06 -4.52 -27.76
CA GLN A 584 22.15 -3.54 -28.85
C GLN A 584 23.58 -3.45 -29.43
N ASN A 585 24.60 -3.63 -28.58
CA ASN A 585 26.00 -3.49 -28.94
C ASN A 585 26.72 -4.83 -29.22
N ARG A 586 25.99 -5.89 -29.59
CA ARG A 586 26.56 -7.25 -29.80
C ARG A 586 27.76 -7.30 -30.76
N ASN A 587 27.80 -6.43 -31.76
CA ASN A 587 28.90 -6.38 -32.73
C ASN A 587 30.10 -5.53 -32.27
N HIS A 588 30.01 -4.86 -31.11
CA HIS A 588 31.02 -3.91 -30.60
C HIS A 588 31.36 -2.76 -31.59
N ASP A 589 30.53 -2.52 -32.60
CA ASP A 589 30.75 -1.51 -33.62
C ASP A 589 30.72 -0.10 -33.01
N GLY A 590 31.84 0.61 -33.03
CA GLY A 590 31.94 2.01 -32.61
C GLY A 590 32.40 2.27 -31.18
N HIS A 591 32.83 1.24 -30.43
CA HIS A 591 33.41 1.39 -29.08
C HIS A 591 34.91 1.10 -29.05
N SER A 592 35.65 1.88 -28.25
CA SER A 592 37.07 1.63 -27.99
C SER A 592 37.30 0.30 -27.22
N GLU A 593 38.46 -0.33 -27.41
CA GLU A 593 38.84 -1.54 -26.66
C GLU A 593 38.82 -1.31 -25.13
N GLU A 594 39.22 -0.12 -24.70
CA GLU A 594 39.18 0.32 -23.30
C GLU A 594 37.73 0.34 -22.76
N TRP A 595 36.78 0.81 -23.56
CA TRP A 595 35.37 0.81 -23.19
C TRP A 595 34.83 -0.61 -23.04
N ILE A 596 35.14 -1.50 -23.98
CA ILE A 596 34.70 -2.89 -23.96
C ILE A 596 35.20 -3.57 -22.67
N ASN A 597 36.48 -3.42 -22.34
CA ASN A 597 37.06 -4.01 -21.13
C ASN A 597 36.37 -3.51 -19.85
N HIS A 598 36.13 -2.20 -19.74
CA HIS A 598 35.42 -1.66 -18.57
C HIS A 598 33.94 -2.04 -18.55
N PHE A 599 33.28 -2.14 -19.71
CA PHE A 599 31.89 -2.54 -19.81
C PHE A 599 31.69 -4.02 -19.47
N THR A 600 32.59 -4.90 -19.89
CA THR A 600 32.62 -6.31 -19.46
C THR A 600 32.79 -6.42 -17.95
N THR A 601 33.75 -5.67 -17.37
CA THR A 601 33.95 -5.61 -15.92
C THR A 601 32.69 -5.11 -15.19
N LEU A 602 31.97 -4.16 -15.77
CA LEU A 602 30.69 -3.69 -15.22
C LEU A 602 29.63 -4.79 -15.26
N GLY A 603 29.58 -5.59 -16.33
CA GLY A 603 28.70 -6.76 -16.42
C GLY A 603 28.96 -7.79 -15.32
N ASP A 604 30.24 -8.11 -15.07
CA ASP A 604 30.66 -8.99 -13.97
C ASP A 604 30.24 -8.42 -12.61
N ASN A 605 30.49 -7.14 -12.37
CA ASN A 605 30.10 -6.43 -11.15
C ASN A 605 28.58 -6.40 -10.93
N LEU A 606 27.79 -6.34 -12.01
CA LEU A 606 26.32 -6.38 -11.98
C LEU A 606 25.78 -7.82 -11.91
N GLY A 607 26.62 -8.84 -12.09
CA GLY A 607 26.19 -10.24 -12.17
C GLY A 607 25.38 -10.57 -13.42
N VAL A 608 25.58 -9.83 -14.52
CA VAL A 608 24.89 -10.07 -15.79
C VAL A 608 25.82 -10.76 -16.77
N LYS A 609 25.45 -11.97 -17.19
CA LYS A 609 26.12 -12.68 -18.30
C LYS A 609 25.39 -12.40 -19.61
N VAL A 610 26.15 -11.94 -20.61
CA VAL A 610 25.66 -11.73 -21.97
C VAL A 610 26.36 -12.77 -22.83
N GLU A 611 25.78 -13.96 -22.91
CA GLU A 611 26.19 -15.03 -23.83
C GLU A 611 25.40 -14.95 -25.15
#